data_AF-A0A381UQP2-F1
#
_entry.id   AF-A0A381UQP2-F1
#
_cell.length_a   1.000
_cell.length_b   1.000
_cell.length_c   1.000
_cell.angle_alpha   90.00
_cell.angle_beta   90.00
_cell.angle_gamma   90.00
#
_symmetry.space_group_name_H-M   'P 1'
#
loop_
_entity.id
_entity.type
_entity.pdbx_description
1 polymer ?
#
loop_
_entity_poly.entity_id
_entity_poly.type
_entity_poly.pdbx_seq_one_letter_code
_entity_poly.pdbx_strand_id
1 'polypeptide(L)' 'MRDITQPKGLRIVRVIPLDMDVPASRRNVDVCNEQHETNVRWLLRNLAVRNSEHPEFEKTITKLKSMARRLVSK' A
#
# COMPACT_ATOMS: atom_id res chain seq x y z
N MET A 1 -25.93 -26.63 -21.11
CA MET A 1 -25.89 -25.68 -19.99
C MET A 1 -24.60 -24.88 -20.15
N ARG A 2 -24.67 -23.55 -20.34
CA ARG A 2 -23.48 -22.70 -20.48
C ARG A 2 -23.17 -22.12 -19.10
N ASP A 3 -22.01 -22.45 -18.55
CA ASP A 3 -21.50 -21.82 -17.34
C ASP A 3 -21.34 -20.33 -17.58
N ILE A 4 -22.17 -19.54 -16.90
CA ILE A 4 -22.07 -18.09 -16.84
C ILE A 4 -20.91 -17.80 -15.88
N THR A 5 -19.69 -17.69 -16.41
CA THR A 5 -18.54 -17.18 -15.66
C THR A 5 -18.85 -15.75 -15.22
N GLN A 6 -19.16 -15.59 -13.93
CA GLN A 6 -19.40 -14.27 -13.33
C GLN A 6 -18.19 -13.36 -13.60
N PRO A 7 -18.41 -12.09 -13.98
CA PRO A 7 -17.33 -11.14 -14.14
C PRO A 7 -16.65 -10.91 -12.78
N LYS A 8 -15.36 -11.23 -12.68
CA LYS A 8 -14.53 -10.85 -11.53
C LYS A 8 -14.54 -9.32 -11.43
N GLY A 9 -15.37 -8.79 -10.54
CA GLY A 9 -15.40 -7.36 -10.24
C GLY A 9 -14.00 -6.85 -9.88
N LEU A 10 -13.65 -5.67 -10.40
CA LEU A 10 -12.35 -5.04 -10.15
C LEU A 10 -12.24 -4.68 -8.66
N ARG A 11 -11.56 -5.51 -7.87
CA ARG A 11 -11.37 -5.23 -6.44
C ARG A 11 -10.25 -4.21 -6.29
N ILE A 12 -10.60 -2.95 -5.99
CA ILE A 12 -9.62 -1.91 -5.65
C ILE A 12 -9.09 -2.21 -4.25
N VAL A 13 -7.96 -2.92 -4.18
CA VAL A 13 -7.28 -3.21 -2.90
C VAL A 13 -6.38 -2.04 -2.55
N ARG A 14 -6.73 -1.28 -1.50
CA ARG A 14 -5.87 -0.22 -0.97
C ARG A 14 -4.71 -0.83 -0.19
N VAL A 15 -3.50 -0.32 -0.43
CA VAL A 15 -2.30 -0.75 0.30
C VAL A 15 -2.32 -0.18 1.71
N ILE A 16 -2.72 1.09 1.85
CA ILE A 16 -2.85 1.81 3.11
C ILE A 16 -4.35 1.97 3.42
N PRO A 17 -4.86 1.34 4.49
CA PRO A 17 -6.23 1.51 4.97
C PRO A 17 -6.58 2.98 5.21
N LEU A 18 -7.83 3.38 4.91
CA LEU A 18 -8.27 4.79 4.96
C LEU A 18 -8.17 5.41 6.35
N ASP A 19 -8.35 4.58 7.38
CA ASP A 19 -8.33 4.86 8.81
C ASP A 19 -6.92 4.98 9.41
N MET A 20 -5.86 4.61 8.67
CA MET A 20 -4.49 4.92 9.10
C MET A 20 -4.20 6.43 9.03
N ASP A 21 -3.48 6.94 10.02
CA ASP A 21 -3.01 8.31 10.08
C ASP A 21 -1.81 8.50 9.14
N VAL A 22 -2.10 8.91 7.91
CA VAL A 22 -1.13 9.15 6.85
C VAL A 22 -1.55 10.39 6.05
N PRO A 23 -0.66 11.39 5.88
CA PRO A 23 -0.92 12.55 5.04
C PRO A 23 -1.32 12.15 3.61
N ALA A 24 -2.30 12.86 3.02
CA ALA A 24 -2.82 12.54 1.69
C ALA A 24 -1.73 12.47 0.61
N SER A 25 -0.75 13.39 0.66
CA SER A 25 0.39 13.44 -0.26
C SER A 25 1.33 12.22 -0.15
N ARG A 26 1.32 11.50 0.97
CA ARG A 26 2.16 10.32 1.22
C ARG A 26 1.42 9.00 1.00
N ARG A 27 0.11 9.04 0.79
CA ARG A 27 -0.74 7.84 0.74
C ARG A 27 -0.66 7.10 -0.60
N ASN A 28 -0.38 7.83 -1.69
CA ASN A 28 -0.27 7.22 -3.01
C ASN A 28 1.08 6.49 -3.14
N VAL A 29 1.01 5.16 -3.21
CA VAL A 29 2.14 4.24 -3.39
C VAL A 29 1.98 3.42 -4.67
N ASP A 30 1.19 3.89 -5.64
CA ASP A 30 1.04 3.21 -6.93
C ASP A 30 2.33 3.33 -7.73
N VAL A 31 2.71 2.26 -8.44
CA VAL A 31 3.97 2.20 -9.20
C VAL A 31 4.07 3.21 -10.34
N CYS A 32 2.93 3.73 -10.81
CA CYS A 32 2.86 4.76 -11.84
C CYS A 32 2.98 6.19 -11.27
N ASN A 33 3.02 6.36 -9.95
CA ASN A 33 3.16 7.66 -9.33
C ASN A 33 4.64 8.10 -9.33
N GLU A 34 4.92 9.34 -9.76
CA GLU A 34 6.28 9.92 -9.77
C GLU A 34 6.95 9.93 -8.37
N GLN A 35 6.15 10.02 -7.32
CA GLN A 35 6.58 10.03 -5.92
C GLN A 35 6.56 8.65 -5.27
N HIS A 36 6.28 7.57 -6.02
CA HIS A 36 6.15 6.20 -5.51
C HIS A 36 7.29 5.82 -4.55
N GLU A 37 8.53 5.98 -5.01
CA GLU A 37 9.72 5.61 -4.26
C GLU A 37 9.89 6.44 -2.99
N THR A 38 9.72 7.76 -3.10
CA THR A 38 9.83 8.68 -1.96
C THR A 38 8.74 8.42 -0.93
N ASN A 39 7.51 8.12 -1.36
CA ASN A 39 6.39 7.81 -0.47
C ASN A 39 6.58 6.49 0.24
N VAL A 40 6.96 5.42 -0.46
CA VAL A 40 7.25 4.11 0.14
C VAL A 40 8.34 4.24 1.22
N ARG A 41 9.45 4.95 0.93
CA ARG A 41 10.52 5.17 1.91
C ARG A 41 10.08 6.02 3.09
N TRP A 42 9.31 7.08 2.85
CA TRP A 42 8.79 7.93 3.91
C TRP A 42 7.89 7.14 4.86
N LEU A 43 6.99 6.31 4.32
CA LEU A 43 6.08 5.47 5.11
C LEU A 43 6.84 4.43 5.93
N LEU A 44 7.84 3.76 5.35
CA LEU A 44 8.66 2.80 6.09
C LEU A 44 9.38 3.43 7.29
N ARG A 45 9.68 4.73 7.26
CA ARG A 45 10.31 5.45 8.36
C ARG A 45 9.31 5.98 9.40
N ASN A 46 8.13 6.43 8.96
CA ASN A 46 7.24 7.24 9.80
C ASN A 46 5.92 6.57 10.17
N LEU A 47 5.49 5.52 9.46
CA LEU A 47 4.15 4.95 9.66
C LEU A 47 3.94 4.48 11.11
N ALA A 48 4.98 3.90 11.73
CA ALA A 48 4.93 3.40 13.10
C ALA A 48 4.61 4.48 14.14
N VAL A 49 4.99 5.74 13.90
CA VAL A 49 4.88 6.84 14.89
C VAL A 49 3.44 7.06 15.34
N ARG A 50 2.47 6.91 14.43
CA ARG A 50 1.04 7.13 14.72
C ARG A 50 0.16 5.92 14.45
N ASN A 51 0.73 4.82 13.96
CA ASN A 51 -0.04 3.66 13.51
C ASN A 51 0.48 2.31 14.04
N SER A 52 1.45 2.27 14.97
CA SER A 52 2.00 1.01 15.49
C SER A 52 0.94 0.11 16.15
N GLU A 53 -0.09 0.69 16.75
CA GLU A 53 -1.20 -0.02 17.39
C GLU A 53 -2.37 -0.32 16.42
N HIS A 54 -2.28 0.12 15.16
CA HIS A 54 -3.34 -0.11 14.18
C HIS A 54 -3.44 -1.61 13.83
N PRO A 55 -4.64 -2.23 13.79
CA PRO A 55 -4.78 -3.67 13.52
C PRO A 55 -4.13 -4.14 12.21
N GLU A 56 -4.16 -3.29 11.18
CA GLU A 56 -3.51 -3.57 9.89
C GLU A 56 -2.05 -3.09 9.76
N PHE A 57 -1.41 -2.61 10.84
CA PHE A 57 -0.05 -2.06 10.79
C PHE A 57 0.97 -3.02 10.16
N GLU A 58 1.08 -4.22 10.72
CA GLU A 58 2.05 -5.23 10.27
C GLU A 58 1.84 -5.65 8.81
N LYS A 59 0.57 -5.78 8.40
CA LYS A 59 0.19 -6.10 7.03
C LYS A 59 0.59 -4.97 6.07
N THR A 60 0.38 -3.72 6.46
CA THR A 60 0.75 -2.55 5.64
C THR A 60 2.27 -2.42 5.53
N ILE A 61 3.00 -2.53 6.64
CA ILE A 61 4.48 -2.51 6.64
C ILE A 61 5.05 -3.64 5.78
N THR A 62 4.50 -4.85 5.87
CA THR A 62 4.95 -5.99 5.06
C THR A 62 4.80 -5.72 3.56
N LYS A 63 3.67 -5.14 3.14
CA LYS A 63 3.46 -4.73 1.74
C LYS A 63 4.46 -3.65 1.32
N LEU A 64 4.67 -2.62 2.15
CA LEU A 64 5.63 -1.55 1.87
C LEU A 64 7.08 -2.06 1.76
N LYS A 65 7.50 -3.01 2.62
CA LYS A 65 8.80 -3.68 2.53
C LYS A 65 8.95 -4.45 1.21
N SER A 66 7.88 -5.13 0.77
CA SER A 66 7.86 -5.83 -0.51
C SER A 66 8.03 -4.88 -1.71
N MET A 67 7.36 -3.73 -1.66
CA MET A 67 7.54 -2.67 -2.66
C MET A 67 8.96 -2.13 -2.66
N ALA A 68 9.52 -1.82 -1.48
CA ALA A 68 10.88 -1.31 -1.36
C ALA A 68 11.94 -2.25 -1.93
N ARG A 69 11.80 -3.57 -1.73
CA ARG A 69 12.72 -4.54 -2.36
C ARG A 69 12.72 -4.45 -3.88
N ARG A 70 11.55 -4.24 -4.50
CA ARG A 70 11.42 -4.10 -5.96
C ARG A 70 12.04 -2.81 -6.50
N LEU A 71 12.25 -1.80 -5.65
CA LEU A 71 12.93 -0.55 -6.03
C LEU A 71 14.44 -0.72 -6.09
N VAL A 72 15.01 -1.59 -5.24
CA VAL A 72 16.46 -1.86 -5.20
C VAL A 72 16.88 -2.86 -6.28
N SER A 73 15.96 -3.70 -6.76
CA SER A 73 16.21 -4.66 -7.85
C SER A 73 16.08 -4.06 -9.26
N LYS A 74 16.00 -2.73 -9.39
CA LYS A 74 16.08 -2.02 -10.68
C LYS A 74 17.49 -1.50 -10.89
#